data_AF-A0A961VKF4-F1
#
_entry.id   AF-A0A961VKF4-F1
#
_cell.length_a   1.000
_cell.length_b   1.000
_cell.length_c   1.000
_cell.angle_alpha   90.00
_cell.angle_beta   90.00
_cell.angle_gamma   90.00
#
_symmetry.space_group_name_H-M   'P 1'
#
loop_
_entity.id
_entity.type
_entity.pdbx_description
1 polymer ?
#
loop_
_entity_poly.entity_id
_entity_poly.type
_entity_poly.pdbx_seq_one_letter_code
_entity_poly.pdbx_strand_id
1 'polypeptide(L)'
;MEEAESLSSWGKAPNACAHSAYHAMHHCAAAALLAAGGIGKRKDVPKSHEHIIEHFGRLIENEPGFLGLSGKTLSRARTDRDVADYQLERSVSGADATATTVEARKFVDACAAQWGFAKSSEQ
;
A
#
# COMPACT_ATOMS: atom_id res chain seq x y z
N MET A 1 -2.48 0.96 -9.06
CA MET A 1 -3.01 2.22 -8.48
C MET A 1 -4.20 2.73 -9.27
N GLU A 2 -4.11 2.80 -10.60
CA GLU A 2 -5.18 3.30 -11.47
C GLU A 2 -6.54 2.64 -11.23
N GLU A 3 -6.55 1.33 -10.98
CA GLU A 3 -7.78 0.60 -10.62
C GLU A 3 -8.43 1.15 -9.34
N ALA A 4 -7.66 1.37 -8.27
CA ALA A 4 -8.18 1.90 -7.00
C ALA A 4 -8.76 3.31 -7.18
N GLU A 5 -8.10 4.17 -7.96
CA GLU A 5 -8.60 5.51 -8.30
C GLU A 5 -9.88 5.45 -9.12
N SER A 6 -9.94 4.56 -10.12
CA SER A 6 -11.14 4.34 -10.92
C SER A 6 -12.32 3.88 -10.04
N LEU A 7 -12.09 2.91 -9.16
CA LEU A 7 -13.13 2.39 -8.24
C LEU A 7 -13.57 3.44 -7.22
N SER A 8 -12.64 4.24 -6.68
CA SER A 8 -12.95 5.36 -5.79
C SER A 8 -13.82 6.40 -6.48
N SER A 9 -13.49 6.78 -7.72
CA SER A 9 -14.26 7.74 -8.50
C SER A 9 -15.67 7.24 -8.83
N TRP A 10 -15.82 5.93 -9.04
CA TRP A 10 -17.11 5.32 -9.29
C TRP A 10 -18.00 5.29 -8.05
N GLY A 11 -17.41 5.10 -6.87
CA GLY A 11 -18.09 5.18 -5.57
C GLY A 11 -19.08 4.05 -5.28
N LYS A 12 -19.21 3.04 -6.16
CA LYS A 12 -20.18 1.93 -6.00
C LYS A 12 -19.58 0.64 -5.45
N ALA A 13 -18.26 0.56 -5.32
CA ALA A 13 -17.56 -0.65 -4.88
C ALA A 13 -16.46 -0.30 -3.84
N PRO A 14 -16.83 0.20 -2.65
CA PRO A 14 -15.86 0.66 -1.66
C PRO A 14 -14.93 -0.45 -1.16
N ASN A 15 -15.44 -1.69 -1.03
CA ASN A 15 -14.63 -2.84 -0.64
C ASN A 15 -13.56 -3.16 -1.70
N ALA A 16 -13.95 -3.24 -2.98
CA ALA A 16 -13.00 -3.46 -4.07
C ALA A 16 -11.97 -2.34 -4.18
N CYS A 17 -12.41 -1.09 -3.96
CA CYS A 17 -11.53 0.07 -3.91
C CYS A 17 -10.47 -0.05 -2.80
N ALA A 18 -10.89 -0.36 -1.56
CA ALA A 18 -9.99 -0.56 -0.44
C ALA A 18 -9.02 -1.74 -0.67
N HIS A 19 -9.51 -2.83 -1.25
CA HIS A 19 -8.72 -3.99 -1.63
C HIS A 19 -7.62 -3.63 -2.64
N SER A 20 -7.97 -2.97 -3.75
CA SER A 20 -7.01 -2.55 -4.77
C SER A 20 -6.02 -1.50 -4.24
N ALA A 21 -6.47 -0.56 -3.39
CA ALA A 21 -5.60 0.42 -2.76
C ALA A 21 -4.54 -0.24 -1.87
N TYR A 22 -4.95 -1.20 -1.03
CA TYR A 22 -4.05 -1.97 -0.19
C TYR A 22 -3.01 -2.74 -1.02
N HIS A 23 -3.43 -3.48 -2.05
CA HIS A 23 -2.51 -4.26 -2.88
C HIS A 23 -1.50 -3.38 -3.62
N ALA A 24 -1.90 -2.18 -4.05
CA ALA A 24 -0.98 -1.22 -4.64
C ALA A 24 0.13 -0.81 -3.65
N MET A 25 -0.23 -0.47 -2.41
CA MET A 25 0.77 -0.14 -1.37
C MET A 25 1.64 -1.36 -1.03
N HIS A 26 1.04 -2.55 -0.91
CA HIS A 26 1.74 -3.78 -0.58
C HIS A 26 2.80 -4.16 -1.63
N HIS A 27 2.46 -4.12 -2.92
CA HIS A 27 3.43 -4.38 -3.99
C HIS A 27 4.51 -3.31 -4.04
N CYS A 28 4.17 -2.05 -3.76
CA CYS A 28 5.16 -0.98 -3.69
C CYS A 28 6.13 -1.16 -2.52
N ALA A 29 5.63 -1.55 -1.34
CA ALA A 29 6.46 -1.88 -0.17
C ALA A 29 7.38 -3.07 -0.44
N ALA A 30 6.87 -4.11 -1.10
CA ALA A 30 7.66 -5.25 -1.57
C ALA A 30 8.79 -4.81 -2.51
N ALA A 31 8.49 -3.95 -3.48
CA ALA A 31 9.49 -3.39 -4.39
C ALA A 31 10.54 -2.55 -3.64
N ALA A 32 10.13 -1.76 -2.64
CA ALA A 32 11.05 -0.97 -1.81
C ALA A 32 12.01 -1.85 -1.01
N LEU A 33 11.50 -2.93 -0.43
CA LEU A 33 12.33 -3.92 0.26
C LEU A 33 13.35 -4.56 -0.68
N LEU A 34 12.95 -4.91 -1.91
CA LEU A 34 13.86 -5.47 -2.90
C LEU A 34 14.92 -4.45 -3.33
N ALA A 35 14.51 -3.21 -3.61
CA ALA A 35 15.39 -2.11 -4.00
C ALA A 35 16.40 -1.74 -2.89
N ALA A 36 16.01 -1.89 -1.63
CA ALA A 36 16.88 -1.69 -0.47
C ALA A 36 17.88 -2.85 -0.24
N GLY A 37 17.90 -3.86 -1.12
CA GLY A 37 18.83 -5.00 -1.04
C GLY A 37 18.23 -6.29 -0.49
N GLY A 38 16.90 -6.33 -0.31
CA GLY A 38 16.15 -7.52 0.10
C GLY A 38 16.36 -7.94 1.55
N ILE A 39 15.62 -8.95 2.00
CA ILE A 39 15.61 -9.43 3.38
C ILE A 39 16.31 -10.77 3.52
N GLY A 40 17.07 -10.93 4.61
CA GLY A 40 17.73 -12.18 4.99
C GLY A 40 18.87 -12.59 4.06
N LYS A 41 19.35 -13.84 4.22
CA LYS A 41 20.51 -14.36 3.47
C LYS A 41 20.29 -14.41 1.96
N ARG A 42 19.05 -14.61 1.52
CA ARG A 42 18.68 -14.70 0.10
C ARG A 42 18.45 -13.34 -0.56
N LYS A 43 18.41 -12.25 0.22
CA LYS A 43 18.15 -10.88 -0.28
C LYS A 43 16.86 -10.82 -1.12
N ASP A 44 15.80 -11.42 -0.60
CA ASP A 44 14.51 -11.55 -1.28
C ASP A 44 13.39 -10.86 -0.48
N VAL A 45 12.20 -10.75 -1.03
CA VAL A 45 11.04 -10.14 -0.38
C VAL A 45 10.27 -11.19 0.44
N PRO A 46 9.81 -10.86 1.66
CA PRO A 46 8.93 -11.76 2.42
C PRO A 46 7.65 -12.10 1.65
N LYS A 47 7.13 -13.31 1.84
CA LYS A 47 5.90 -13.76 1.14
C LYS A 47 4.61 -13.42 1.87
N SER A 48 4.67 -13.12 3.16
CA SER A 48 3.47 -12.78 3.92
C SER A 48 3.28 -11.27 4.00
N HIS A 49 2.01 -10.88 3.97
CA HIS A 49 1.57 -9.49 4.16
C HIS A 49 2.11 -8.90 5.47
N GLU A 50 2.08 -9.68 6.55
CA GLU A 50 2.60 -9.30 7.86
C GLU A 50 4.08 -8.95 7.83
N HIS A 51 4.90 -9.82 7.26
CA HIS A 51 6.34 -9.59 7.22
C HIS A 51 6.70 -8.45 6.26
N ILE A 52 5.96 -8.26 5.17
CA ILE A 52 6.16 -7.07 4.30
C ILE A 52 5.92 -5.79 5.10
N ILE A 53 4.83 -5.71 5.87
CA ILE A 53 4.52 -4.53 6.69
C ILE A 53 5.60 -4.29 7.75
N GLU A 54 5.99 -5.34 8.47
CA GLU A 54 7.02 -5.25 9.51
C GLU A 54 8.37 -4.80 8.95
N HIS A 55 8.85 -5.44 7.88
CA HIS A 55 10.15 -5.11 7.29
C HIS A 55 10.14 -3.75 6.61
N PHE A 56 9.03 -3.37 5.96
CA PHE A 56 8.91 -2.04 5.37
C PHE A 56 8.92 -0.96 6.46
N GLY A 57 8.18 -1.18 7.57
CA GLY A 57 8.19 -0.27 8.72
C GLY A 57 9.59 -0.05 9.30
N ARG A 58 10.41 -1.10 9.36
CA ARG A 58 11.83 -0.98 9.77
C ARG A 58 12.69 -0.25 8.74
N LEU A 59 12.45 -0.50 7.46
CA LEU A 59 13.19 0.17 6.36
C LEU A 59 13.02 1.69 6.43
N ILE A 60 11.82 2.15 6.76
CA ILE A 60 11.44 3.58 6.76
C ILE A 60 11.47 4.24 8.14
N GLU A 61 11.86 3.54 9.20
CA GLU A 61 11.74 4.03 10.59
C GLU A 61 12.45 5.38 10.82
N ASN A 62 13.57 5.61 10.14
CA ASN A 62 14.38 6.82 10.25
C ASN A 62 14.20 7.79 9.06
N GLU A 63 13.29 7.50 8.14
CA GLU A 63 13.02 8.37 7.00
C GLU A 63 12.22 9.61 7.42
N PRO A 64 12.59 10.81 6.95
CA PRO A 64 11.86 12.02 7.30
C PRO A 64 10.50 12.12 6.59
N GLY A 65 9.64 12.98 7.11
CA GLY A 65 8.39 13.38 6.46
C GLY A 65 7.36 12.25 6.34
N PHE A 66 6.65 12.21 5.21
CA PHE A 66 5.56 11.25 5.00
C PHE A 66 6.04 9.80 4.99
N LEU A 67 7.25 9.55 4.44
CA LEU A 67 7.75 8.19 4.28
C LEU A 67 7.94 7.50 5.63
N GLY A 68 8.50 8.17 6.64
CA GLY A 68 8.62 7.61 8.00
C GLY A 68 7.29 7.34 8.71
N LEU A 69 6.21 8.01 8.28
CA LEU A 69 4.85 7.78 8.82
C LEU A 69 4.09 6.69 8.06
N SER A 70 4.54 6.35 6.85
CA SER A 70 3.82 5.52 5.88
C SER A 70 3.66 4.05 6.31
N GLY A 71 4.46 3.56 7.25
CA GLY A 71 4.28 2.23 7.84
C GLY A 71 2.94 2.06 8.55
N LYS A 72 2.46 3.12 9.22
CA LYS A 72 1.12 3.14 9.84
C LYS A 72 0.02 3.16 8.78
N THR A 73 0.22 3.89 7.69
CA THR A 73 -0.69 3.94 6.56
C THR A 73 -0.90 2.56 5.94
N LEU A 74 0.19 1.84 5.65
CA LEU A 74 0.12 0.49 5.09
C LEU A 74 -0.58 -0.49 6.06
N SER A 75 -0.31 -0.36 7.36
CA SER A 75 -0.93 -1.20 8.39
C SER A 75 -2.44 -0.96 8.46
N ARG A 76 -2.89 0.30 8.41
CA ARG A 76 -4.31 0.67 8.36
C ARG A 76 -4.99 0.15 7.11
N ALA A 77 -4.36 0.31 5.94
CA ALA A 77 -4.92 -0.17 4.67
C ALA A 77 -5.15 -1.69 4.68
N ARG A 78 -4.28 -2.46 5.34
CA ARG A 78 -4.52 -3.89 5.57
C ARG A 78 -5.76 -4.13 6.41
N THR A 79 -5.92 -3.41 7.51
CA THR A 79 -7.12 -3.53 8.36
C THR A 79 -8.40 -3.22 7.58
N ASP A 80 -8.40 -2.14 6.79
CA ASP A 80 -9.55 -1.78 5.96
C ASP A 80 -9.87 -2.88 4.92
N ARG A 81 -8.84 -3.46 4.31
CA ARG A 81 -8.98 -4.62 3.40
C ARG A 81 -9.51 -5.86 4.11
N ASP A 82 -9.04 -6.16 5.32
CA ASP A 82 -9.51 -7.32 6.10
C ASP A 82 -10.99 -7.16 6.48
N VAL A 83 -11.43 -5.93 6.80
CA VAL A 83 -12.84 -5.60 6.98
C VAL A 83 -13.62 -5.82 5.68
N ALA A 84 -13.13 -5.29 4.56
CA ALA A 84 -13.76 -5.39 3.24
C ALA A 84 -13.98 -6.84 2.78
N ASP A 85 -13.02 -7.72 3.04
CA ASP A 85 -13.01 -9.09 2.53
C ASP A 85 -13.73 -10.09 3.44
N TYR A 86 -13.75 -9.86 4.76
CA TYR A 86 -14.20 -10.87 5.72
C TYR A 86 -15.32 -10.44 6.66
N GLN A 87 -15.59 -9.15 6.83
CA GLN A 87 -16.69 -8.71 7.69
C GLN A 87 -18.00 -8.67 6.92
N LEU A 88 -18.78 -9.75 7.00
CA LEU A 88 -20.10 -9.86 6.37
C LEU A 88 -21.10 -8.79 6.85
N GLU A 89 -20.94 -8.30 8.08
CA GLU A 89 -21.83 -7.29 8.69
C GLU A 89 -21.27 -5.86 8.64
N ARG A 90 -20.00 -5.68 8.23
CA ARG A 90 -19.33 -4.37 8.16
C ARG A 90 -18.65 -4.20 6.82
N SER A 91 -19.11 -3.22 6.06
CA SER A 91 -18.44 -2.77 4.84
C SER A 91 -17.55 -1.57 5.11
N VAL A 92 -16.51 -1.40 4.29
CA VAL A 92 -15.75 -0.14 4.27
C VAL A 92 -16.66 0.93 3.69
N SER A 93 -16.74 2.09 4.35
CA SER A 93 -17.54 3.20 3.83
C SER A 93 -16.91 3.76 2.55
N GLY A 94 -17.71 4.38 1.67
CA GLY A 94 -17.17 5.06 0.49
C GLY A 94 -16.16 6.16 0.84
N ALA A 95 -16.35 6.84 1.97
CA ALA A 95 -15.42 7.84 2.46
C ALA A 95 -14.09 7.22 2.91
N ASP A 96 -14.13 6.12 3.66
CA ASP A 96 -12.92 5.41 4.09
C ASP A 96 -12.17 4.82 2.90
N ALA A 97 -12.86 4.21 1.95
CA ALA A 97 -12.24 3.68 0.73
C ALA A 97 -11.55 4.80 -0.09
N THR A 98 -12.17 5.97 -0.18
CA THR A 98 -11.58 7.15 -0.85
C THR A 98 -10.36 7.66 -0.08
N ALA A 99 -10.45 7.77 1.25
CA ALA A 99 -9.33 8.19 2.08
C ALA A 99 -8.14 7.24 1.94
N THR A 100 -8.38 5.92 1.98
CA THR A 100 -7.35 4.90 1.82
C THR A 100 -6.73 4.94 0.42
N THR A 101 -7.51 5.27 -0.62
CA THR A 101 -6.99 5.47 -1.99
C THR A 101 -6.07 6.69 -2.09
N VAL A 102 -6.46 7.82 -1.50
CA VAL A 102 -5.63 9.03 -1.47
C VAL A 102 -4.31 8.78 -0.74
N GLU A 103 -4.36 8.09 0.39
CA GLU A 103 -3.16 7.70 1.11
C GLU A 103 -2.31 6.68 0.32
N ALA A 104 -2.93 5.79 -0.45
CA ALA A 104 -2.22 4.83 -1.32
C ALA A 104 -1.45 5.55 -2.41
N ARG A 105 -2.03 6.59 -3.02
CA ARG A 105 -1.35 7.43 -3.99
C ARG A 105 -0.11 8.10 -3.38
N LYS A 106 -0.26 8.77 -2.23
CA LYS A 106 0.88 9.41 -1.53
C LYS A 106 1.96 8.39 -1.16
N PHE A 107 1.56 7.20 -0.71
CA PHE A 107 2.47 6.09 -0.42
C PHE A 107 3.29 5.68 -1.64
N VAL A 108 2.63 5.42 -2.75
CA VAL A 108 3.29 5.00 -3.99
C VAL A 108 4.21 6.10 -4.51
N ASP A 109 3.78 7.36 -4.49
CA ASP A 109 4.59 8.48 -4.96
C ASP A 109 5.81 8.72 -4.07
N ALA A 110 5.67 8.61 -2.74
CA ALA A 110 6.80 8.72 -1.81
C ALA A 110 7.82 7.59 -2.01
N CYS A 111 7.35 6.35 -2.19
CA CYS A 111 8.23 5.23 -2.48
C CYS A 111 8.91 5.36 -3.85
N ALA A 112 8.17 5.78 -4.87
CA ALA A 112 8.74 6.00 -6.21
C ALA A 112 9.82 7.08 -6.19
N ALA A 113 9.63 8.16 -5.41
CA ALA A 113 10.63 9.20 -5.24
C ALA A 113 11.89 8.69 -4.53
N GLN A 114 11.75 7.86 -3.49
CA GLN A 114 12.88 7.34 -2.71
C GLN A 114 13.67 6.24 -3.44
N TRP A 115 12.98 5.30 -4.09
CA TRP A 115 13.60 4.11 -4.68
C TRP A 115 13.60 4.10 -6.22
N GLY A 116 13.14 5.17 -6.86
CA GLY A 116 13.27 5.36 -8.30
C GLY A 116 12.38 4.42 -9.14
N PHE A 117 11.21 4.03 -8.64
CA PHE A 117 10.27 3.24 -9.44
C PHE A 117 9.75 4.09 -10.60
N ALA A 118 10.24 3.81 -11.80
CA ALA A 118 9.74 4.48 -13.00
C ALA A 118 8.23 4.23 -13.13
N LYS A 119 7.45 5.29 -13.36
CA LYS A 119 6.13 5.12 -13.98
C LYS A 119 6.39 4.52 -15.34
N SER A 120 5.96 3.27 -15.58
CA SER A 120 5.85 2.74 -16.94
C SER A 120 5.04 3.76 -17.72
N SER A 121 5.74 4.54 -18.55
CA SER A 121 5.10 5.42 -19.52
C SER A 121 4.69 4.46 -20.63
N GLU A 122 3.42 4.09 -20.68
CA GLU A 122 2.89 3.41 -21.86
C GLU A 122 3.12 4.34 -23.06
N GLN A 123 3.83 3.80 -24.07
CA GLN A 123 3.96 4.38 -25.42
C GLN A 123 2.76 3.96 -26.26
#